data_AF-A0A917WPQ0-F1
#
_entry.id   AF-A0A917WPQ0-F1
#
_cell.length_a   1.000
_cell.length_b   1.000
_cell.length_c   1.000
_cell.angle_alpha   90.00
_cell.angle_beta   90.00
_cell.angle_gamma   90.00
#
_symmetry.space_group_name_H-M   'P 1'
#
loop_
_entity.id
_entity.type
_entity.pdbx_description
1 polymer ?
#
loop_
_entity_poly.entity_id
_entity_poly.type
_entity_poly.pdbx_seq_one_letter_code
_entity_poly.pdbx_strand_id
1 'polypeptide(L)'
;MNDAGRKMPPTEVGHLARTVLDAVGQVVVGKRDALELVLAGILAGGHVLLEDLPGLGKTLTARSFAQALGLDFRRLQFTPDLLPADVTGSFLYDQRSGEFAFRAGPVFTNLLLADEINRTPPKTQSALLEAMQEKQVSVEGVTYRLDEPFHVLATANPVEYEGTYPLPEAQLDRFLLRVSFGYPEQEEEWEVLRRRMARRREEAEIKPVVDAGTLRAMQAALEDVTVEDSVGRYIVALTAATREHPSVLVGASPRGSLALLLLARVRAVFSGRDYVVPEDVKEVAAPALAHRITLRPEMWLRRVDPAFVVGEVLDGTPAPASGALPSYAAARQGH
;
A
#
# COMPACT_ATOMS: atom_id res chain seq x y z
N MET A 1 -0.30 -4.89 30.83
CA MET A 1 -1.69 -4.55 31.17
C MET A 1 -2.32 -3.98 29.92
N ASN A 2 -3.32 -4.69 29.38
CA ASN A 2 -4.01 -4.37 28.13
C ASN A 2 -4.69 -3.00 28.22
N ASP A 3 -4.24 -2.03 27.44
CA ASP A 3 -5.00 -0.81 27.09
C ASP A 3 -6.01 -1.11 25.97
N ALA A 4 -6.72 -2.24 26.07
CA ALA A 4 -7.65 -2.73 25.05
C ALA A 4 -9.00 -2.00 25.05
N GLY A 5 -9.08 -0.81 25.65
CA GLY A 5 -10.33 -0.08 25.85
C GLY A 5 -10.28 1.42 25.54
N ARG A 6 -9.10 2.01 25.33
CA ARG A 6 -9.02 3.42 24.95
C ARG A 6 -9.10 3.55 23.43
N LYS A 7 -10.24 4.07 22.94
CA LYS A 7 -10.38 4.46 21.53
C LYS A 7 -9.34 5.55 21.23
N MET A 8 -8.42 5.26 20.32
CA MET A 8 -7.43 6.23 19.85
C MET A 8 -8.15 7.29 19.00
N PRO A 9 -8.06 8.59 19.33
CA PRO A 9 -8.67 9.63 18.50
C PRO A 9 -7.90 9.79 17.18
N PRO A 10 -8.57 10.16 16.07
CA PRO A 10 -7.90 10.37 14.78
C PRO A 10 -6.74 11.38 14.83
N THR A 11 -6.82 12.38 15.70
CA THR A 11 -5.74 13.36 15.91
C THR A 11 -4.45 12.71 16.45
N GLU A 12 -4.56 11.74 17.35
CA GLU A 12 -3.42 10.99 17.90
C GLU A 12 -2.76 10.12 16.81
N VAL A 13 -3.58 9.51 15.94
CA VAL A 13 -3.07 8.80 14.75
C VAL A 13 -2.21 9.73 13.90
N GLY A 14 -2.65 10.96 13.65
CA GLY A 14 -1.90 11.96 12.88
C GLY A 14 -0.56 12.34 13.52
N HIS A 15 -0.50 12.44 14.85
CA HIS A 15 0.75 12.68 15.58
C HIS A 15 1.73 11.51 15.48
N LEU A 16 1.25 10.28 15.70
CA LEU A 16 2.08 9.08 15.57
C LEU A 16 2.56 8.89 14.13
N ALA A 17 1.70 9.11 13.13
CA ALA A 17 2.05 9.01 11.72
C ALA A 17 3.17 9.99 11.33
N ARG A 18 3.08 11.26 11.76
CA ARG A 18 4.16 12.24 11.57
C ARG A 18 5.47 11.77 12.21
N THR A 19 5.40 11.24 13.42
CA THR A 19 6.58 10.74 14.15
C THR A 19 7.23 9.54 13.44
N VAL A 20 6.43 8.63 12.89
CA VAL A 20 6.89 7.51 12.06
C VAL A 20 7.57 8.03 10.79
N LEU A 21 6.93 8.96 10.07
CA LEU A 21 7.50 9.52 8.84
C LEU A 21 8.81 10.27 9.10
N ASP A 22 8.91 10.99 10.21
CA ASP A 22 10.12 11.70 10.61
C ASP A 22 11.25 10.73 10.97
N ALA A 23 10.93 9.63 11.67
CA ALA A 23 11.90 8.56 11.95
C ALA A 23 12.39 7.88 10.66
N VAL A 24 11.50 7.59 9.71
CA VAL A 24 11.86 7.04 8.40
C VAL A 24 12.67 8.04 7.57
N GLY A 25 12.31 9.34 7.61
CA GLY A 25 12.99 10.43 6.89
C GLY A 25 14.41 10.73 7.40
N GLN A 26 14.79 10.25 8.59
CA GLN A 26 16.19 10.26 9.04
C GLN A 26 17.07 9.29 8.25
N VAL A 27 16.48 8.27 7.65
CA VAL A 27 17.18 7.21 6.93
C VAL A 27 17.00 7.31 5.43
N VAL A 28 15.76 7.50 5.00
CA VAL A 28 15.39 7.68 3.59
C VAL A 28 15.37 9.18 3.33
N VAL A 29 16.32 9.65 2.52
CA VAL A 29 16.46 11.06 2.18
C VAL A 29 15.55 11.39 1.00
N GLY A 30 14.88 12.54 1.09
CA GLY A 30 13.97 13.01 0.06
C GLY A 30 12.62 12.29 0.06
N LYS A 31 11.78 12.63 -0.92
CA LYS A 31 10.59 11.84 -1.29
C LYS A 31 9.53 11.71 -0.20
N ARG A 32 9.31 12.77 0.58
CA ARG A 32 8.33 12.80 1.67
C ARG A 32 6.94 12.36 1.20
N ASP A 33 6.50 12.83 0.04
CA ASP A 33 5.19 12.50 -0.52
C ASP A 33 5.06 10.99 -0.81
N ALA A 34 6.09 10.37 -1.37
CA ALA A 34 6.10 8.92 -1.61
C ALA A 34 6.08 8.11 -0.29
N LEU A 35 6.83 8.57 0.72
CA LEU A 35 6.79 7.97 2.07
C LEU A 35 5.41 8.11 2.72
N GLU A 36 4.77 9.27 2.57
CA GLU A 36 3.40 9.52 3.03
C GLU A 36 2.40 8.57 2.36
N LEU A 37 2.53 8.35 1.04
CA LEU A 37 1.68 7.39 0.32
C LEU A 37 1.92 5.96 0.80
N VAL A 38 3.17 5.54 1.02
CA VAL A 38 3.47 4.20 1.55
C VAL A 38 2.86 4.01 2.94
N LEU A 39 3.06 4.98 3.84
CA LEU A 39 2.45 4.91 5.18
C LEU A 39 0.93 4.94 5.09
N ALA A 40 0.35 5.75 4.19
CA ALA A 40 -1.09 5.79 3.99
C ALA A 40 -1.63 4.43 3.50
N GLY A 41 -0.90 3.75 2.63
CA GLY A 41 -1.23 2.40 2.21
C GLY A 41 -1.28 1.40 3.37
N ILE A 42 -0.29 1.46 4.26
CA ILE A 42 -0.22 0.61 5.46
C ILE A 42 -1.33 0.95 6.45
N LEU A 43 -1.54 2.24 6.76
CA LEU A 43 -2.59 2.71 7.68
C LEU A 43 -4.00 2.43 7.16
N ALA A 44 -4.20 2.41 5.84
CA ALA A 44 -5.46 2.03 5.23
C ALA A 44 -5.70 0.51 5.17
N GLY A 45 -4.84 -0.32 5.77
CA GLY A 45 -4.99 -1.78 5.73
C GLY A 45 -4.54 -2.43 4.40
N GLY A 46 -3.96 -1.65 3.51
CA GLY A 46 -3.70 -2.02 2.12
C GLY A 46 -2.30 -2.57 1.84
N HIS A 47 -2.11 -2.94 0.58
CA HIS A 47 -0.82 -3.32 -0.01
C HIS A 47 -0.40 -2.25 -1.02
N VAL A 48 0.90 -2.01 -1.17
CA VAL A 48 1.44 -0.94 -2.03
C VAL A 48 2.34 -1.54 -3.10
N LEU A 49 2.14 -1.11 -4.34
CA LEU A 49 3.04 -1.43 -5.45
C LEU A 49 4.01 -0.26 -5.67
N LEU A 50 5.30 -0.56 -5.66
CA LEU A 50 6.42 0.36 -5.84
C LEU A 50 7.01 0.19 -7.24
N GLU A 51 6.58 1.02 -8.17
CA GLU A 51 7.04 0.99 -9.55
C GLU A 51 8.18 2.00 -9.72
N ASP A 52 9.42 1.49 -9.74
CA ASP A 52 10.59 2.32 -10.06
C ASP A 52 11.77 1.47 -10.51
N LEU A 53 12.82 2.15 -10.95
CA LEU A 53 14.10 1.59 -11.33
C LEU A 53 14.84 0.94 -10.13
N PRO A 54 15.74 -0.02 -10.41
CA PRO A 54 16.59 -0.62 -9.39
C PRO A 54 17.44 0.42 -8.65
N GLY A 55 17.76 0.14 -7.38
CA GLY A 55 18.69 0.96 -6.59
C GLY A 55 18.08 2.19 -5.90
N LEU A 56 16.78 2.46 -6.05
CA LEU A 56 16.13 3.66 -5.51
C LEU A 56 15.73 3.57 -4.02
N GLY A 57 16.42 2.74 -3.24
CA GLY A 57 16.22 2.67 -1.79
C GLY A 57 14.94 1.97 -1.32
N LYS A 58 14.20 1.27 -2.18
CA LYS A 58 12.95 0.56 -1.84
C LYS A 58 13.10 -0.39 -0.65
N THR A 59 14.19 -1.17 -0.63
CA THR A 59 14.51 -2.09 0.48
C THR A 59 14.77 -1.33 1.79
N LEU A 60 15.45 -0.19 1.70
CA LEU A 60 15.70 0.67 2.85
C LEU A 60 14.39 1.24 3.38
N THR A 61 13.51 1.73 2.50
CA THR A 61 12.19 2.25 2.85
C THR A 61 11.33 1.19 3.54
N ALA A 62 11.19 0.02 2.95
CA ALA A 62 10.38 -1.06 3.51
C ALA A 62 10.88 -1.49 4.90
N ARG A 63 12.20 -1.68 5.05
CA ARG A 63 12.82 -2.02 6.33
C ARG A 63 12.64 -0.89 7.36
N SER A 64 12.75 0.37 6.92
CA SER A 64 12.60 1.53 7.80
C SER A 64 11.18 1.63 8.36
N PHE A 65 10.17 1.40 7.53
CA PHE A 65 8.79 1.31 7.99
C PHE A 65 8.57 0.14 8.95
N ALA A 66 9.10 -1.06 8.65
CA ALA A 66 8.98 -2.18 9.57
C ALA A 66 9.56 -1.88 10.96
N GLN A 67 10.75 -1.29 11.01
CA GLN A 67 11.39 -0.89 12.27
C GLN A 67 10.60 0.19 12.99
N ALA A 68 10.21 1.27 12.30
CA ALA A 68 9.45 2.37 12.91
C ALA A 68 8.08 1.94 13.43
N LEU A 69 7.43 0.98 12.77
CA LEU A 69 6.11 0.45 13.12
C LEU A 69 6.16 -0.78 14.06
N GLY A 70 7.36 -1.25 14.40
CA GLY A 70 7.54 -2.43 15.26
C GLY A 70 6.94 -3.71 14.67
N LEU A 71 7.16 -3.92 13.36
CA LEU A 71 6.62 -5.03 12.58
C LEU A 71 7.69 -6.06 12.24
N ASP A 72 7.32 -7.34 12.26
CA ASP A 72 8.16 -8.39 11.71
C ASP A 72 8.31 -8.20 10.19
N PHE A 73 9.56 -8.18 9.74
CA PHE A 73 9.92 -7.92 8.36
C PHE A 73 10.51 -9.15 7.68
N ARG A 74 10.01 -9.46 6.49
CA ARG A 74 10.68 -10.39 5.57
C ARG A 74 10.82 -9.76 4.19
N ARG A 75 11.88 -10.17 3.49
CA ARG A 75 12.10 -9.83 2.08
C ARG A 75 12.08 -11.13 1.28
N LEU A 76 11.32 -11.13 0.19
CA LEU A 76 11.29 -12.20 -0.79
C LEU A 76 11.64 -11.63 -2.15
N GLN A 77 12.69 -12.15 -2.76
CA GLN A 77 13.06 -11.85 -4.13
C GLN A 77 12.26 -12.76 -5.06
N PHE A 78 11.54 -12.19 -6.01
CA PHE A 78 10.83 -12.94 -7.04
C PHE A 78 11.79 -13.24 -8.17
N THR A 79 12.06 -14.53 -8.38
CA THR A 79 12.92 -15.05 -9.44
C THR A 79 12.12 -15.97 -10.38
N PRO A 80 12.60 -16.24 -11.60
CA PRO A 80 11.87 -17.08 -12.57
C PRO A 80 11.60 -18.52 -12.10
N ASP A 81 12.44 -19.03 -11.20
CA ASP A 81 12.40 -20.37 -10.64
C ASP A 81 11.61 -20.48 -9.31
N LEU A 82 11.16 -19.36 -8.75
CA LEU A 82 10.44 -19.33 -7.48
C LEU A 82 9.10 -20.08 -7.58
N LEU A 83 8.88 -21.04 -6.69
CA LEU A 83 7.66 -21.84 -6.64
C LEU A 83 6.62 -21.22 -5.69
N PRO A 84 5.32 -21.49 -5.87
CA PRO A 84 4.28 -21.06 -4.93
C PRO A 84 4.58 -21.46 -3.48
N ALA A 85 5.10 -22.68 -3.28
CA ALA A 85 5.46 -23.21 -1.97
C ALA A 85 6.60 -22.43 -1.28
N ASP A 86 7.47 -21.77 -2.05
CA ASP A 86 8.54 -20.92 -1.49
C ASP A 86 7.96 -19.60 -0.95
N VAL A 87 6.76 -19.21 -1.36
CA VAL A 87 6.02 -18.05 -0.89
C VAL A 87 5.16 -18.44 0.32
N THR A 88 4.37 -19.51 0.17
CA THR A 88 3.33 -19.94 1.13
C THR A 88 3.85 -20.86 2.23
N GLY A 89 5.00 -21.48 2.05
CA GLY A 89 5.48 -22.57 2.89
C GLY A 89 5.05 -23.94 2.38
N SER A 90 5.65 -24.97 2.98
CA SER A 90 5.49 -26.38 2.60
C SER A 90 5.68 -27.30 3.80
N PHE A 91 5.24 -28.54 3.69
CA PHE A 91 5.56 -29.59 4.65
C PHE A 91 6.91 -30.21 4.30
N LEU A 92 7.85 -30.13 5.24
CA LEU A 92 9.15 -30.78 5.11
C LEU A 92 9.22 -31.97 6.07
N TYR A 93 9.75 -33.10 5.58
CA TYR A 93 9.99 -34.27 6.41
C TYR A 93 11.12 -33.98 7.42
N ASP A 94 10.81 -33.99 8.71
CA ASP A 94 11.80 -33.86 9.77
C ASP A 94 12.32 -35.26 10.14
N GLN A 95 13.58 -35.52 9.78
CA GLN A 95 14.22 -36.82 10.03
C GLN A 95 14.35 -37.16 11.52
N ARG A 96 14.28 -36.17 12.42
CA ARG A 96 14.40 -36.40 13.87
C ARG A 96 13.10 -36.89 14.47
N SER A 97 11.95 -36.34 14.05
CA SER A 97 10.64 -36.79 14.53
C SER A 97 10.02 -37.88 13.66
N GLY A 98 10.46 -38.02 12.41
CA GLY A 98 9.81 -38.92 11.43
C GLY A 98 8.47 -38.39 10.92
N GLU A 99 8.20 -37.09 11.12
CA GLU A 99 6.93 -36.45 10.80
C GLU A 99 7.12 -35.35 9.75
N PHE A 100 6.06 -35.09 8.98
CA PHE A 100 6.00 -33.93 8.10
C PHE A 100 5.62 -32.69 8.92
N ALA A 101 6.54 -31.73 9.03
CA ALA A 101 6.33 -30.50 9.76
C ALA A 101 6.14 -29.32 8.79
N PHE A 102 5.11 -28.51 9.03
CA PHE A 102 4.90 -27.30 8.25
C PHE A 102 6.02 -26.28 8.48
N ARG A 103 6.60 -25.80 7.39
CA ARG A 103 7.58 -24.71 7.38
C ARG A 103 6.95 -23.50 6.73
N ALA A 104 6.63 -22.52 7.58
CA ALA A 104 6.02 -21.26 7.19
C ALA A 104 6.90 -20.50 6.18
N GLY A 105 6.28 -20.12 5.05
CA GLY A 105 6.91 -19.29 4.04
C GLY A 105 7.12 -17.84 4.49
N PRO A 106 7.75 -17.00 3.64
CA PRO A 106 8.00 -15.58 3.91
C PRO A 106 6.74 -14.73 4.07
N VAL A 107 5.56 -15.18 3.63
CA VAL A 107 4.29 -14.46 3.87
C VAL A 107 3.86 -14.44 5.33
N PHE A 108 4.40 -15.32 6.18
CA PHE A 108 4.17 -15.31 7.63
C PHE A 108 5.08 -14.27 8.30
N THR A 109 4.67 -13.01 8.19
CA THR A 109 5.34 -11.81 8.73
C THR A 109 4.29 -10.69 8.82
N ASN A 110 4.63 -9.53 9.39
CA ASN A 110 3.73 -8.37 9.35
C ASN A 110 3.94 -7.48 8.12
N LEU A 111 5.19 -7.24 7.72
CA LEU A 111 5.54 -6.48 6.51
C LEU A 111 6.43 -7.31 5.58
N LEU A 112 5.90 -7.67 4.42
CA LEU A 112 6.64 -8.37 3.37
C LEU A 112 7.07 -7.39 2.27
N LEU A 113 8.37 -7.34 1.99
CA LEU A 113 8.90 -6.75 0.75
C LEU A 113 8.97 -7.86 -0.32
N ALA A 114 8.10 -7.78 -1.32
CA ALA A 114 8.09 -8.67 -2.47
C ALA A 114 8.81 -7.98 -3.64
N ASP A 115 10.08 -8.30 -3.85
CA ASP A 115 10.94 -7.59 -4.78
C ASP A 115 10.86 -8.21 -6.18
N GLU A 116 10.64 -7.37 -7.21
CA GLU A 116 10.58 -7.74 -8.63
C GLU A 116 9.49 -8.79 -8.94
N ILE A 117 8.28 -8.56 -8.44
CA ILE A 117 7.17 -9.52 -8.56
C ILE A 117 6.84 -9.90 -10.01
N ASN A 118 7.18 -9.03 -10.96
CA ASN A 118 7.04 -9.27 -12.38
C ASN A 118 8.14 -10.17 -12.99
N ARG A 119 9.08 -10.74 -12.23
CA ARG A 119 10.09 -11.69 -12.74
C ARG A 119 9.74 -13.16 -12.54
N THR A 120 8.61 -13.45 -11.92
CA THR A 120 8.17 -14.82 -11.62
C THR A 120 6.90 -15.18 -12.40
N PRO A 121 6.70 -16.45 -12.80
CA PRO A 121 5.50 -16.87 -13.50
C PRO A 121 4.18 -16.55 -12.75
N PRO A 122 3.06 -16.39 -13.48
CA PRO A 122 1.76 -16.02 -12.92
C PRO A 122 1.26 -16.92 -11.78
N LYS A 123 1.63 -18.20 -11.77
CA LYS A 123 1.21 -19.16 -10.73
C LYS A 123 1.76 -18.79 -9.35
N THR A 124 3.01 -18.37 -9.26
CA THR A 124 3.63 -17.97 -7.99
C THR A 124 3.21 -16.57 -7.58
N GLN A 125 3.03 -15.65 -8.54
CA GLN A 125 2.40 -14.34 -8.29
C GLN A 125 1.03 -14.51 -7.65
N SER A 126 0.22 -15.43 -8.17
CA SER A 126 -1.12 -15.73 -7.65
C SER A 126 -1.11 -16.18 -6.19
N ALA A 127 -0.10 -16.95 -5.76
CA ALA A 127 0.03 -17.40 -4.37
C ALA A 127 0.24 -16.24 -3.39
N LEU A 128 1.06 -15.24 -3.74
CA LEU A 128 1.20 -14.02 -2.96
C LEU A 128 -0.10 -13.20 -2.94
N LEU A 129 -0.74 -13.05 -4.10
CA LEU A 129 -1.95 -12.24 -4.25
C LEU A 129 -3.16 -12.84 -3.54
N GLU A 130 -3.24 -14.17 -3.45
CA GLU A 130 -4.23 -14.89 -2.65
C GLU A 130 -3.99 -14.63 -1.16
N ALA A 131 -2.75 -14.76 -0.68
CA ALA A 131 -2.38 -14.44 0.70
C ALA A 131 -2.70 -12.99 1.07
N MET A 132 -2.48 -12.04 0.15
CA MET A 132 -2.86 -10.63 0.32
C MET A 132 -4.38 -10.44 0.50
N GLN A 133 -5.17 -11.18 -0.27
CA GLN A 133 -6.63 -11.01 -0.31
C GLN A 133 -7.34 -11.73 0.85
N GLU A 134 -6.94 -12.97 1.10
CA GLU A 134 -7.61 -13.86 2.05
C GLU A 134 -7.02 -13.75 3.46
N LYS A 135 -5.85 -13.12 3.61
CA LYS A 135 -5.09 -13.00 4.88
C LYS A 135 -4.83 -14.37 5.54
N GLN A 136 -4.80 -15.41 4.73
CA GLN A 136 -4.55 -16.79 5.12
C GLN A 136 -3.94 -17.55 3.94
N VAL A 137 -3.36 -18.70 4.24
CA VAL A 137 -2.73 -19.59 3.26
C VAL A 137 -3.25 -21.00 3.50
N SER A 138 -3.60 -21.72 2.44
CA SER A 138 -3.99 -23.13 2.54
C SER A 138 -2.94 -24.02 1.88
N VAL A 139 -2.36 -24.94 2.66
CA VAL A 139 -1.37 -25.92 2.19
C VAL A 139 -1.86 -27.31 2.57
N GLU A 140 -2.00 -28.19 1.57
CA GLU A 140 -2.45 -29.58 1.74
C GLU A 140 -3.76 -29.73 2.54
N GLY A 141 -4.70 -28.79 2.35
CA GLY A 141 -6.01 -28.80 3.02
C GLY A 141 -6.01 -28.21 4.44
N VAL A 142 -4.86 -27.77 4.96
CA VAL A 142 -4.75 -27.06 6.24
C VAL A 142 -4.62 -25.56 5.99
N THR A 143 -5.48 -24.77 6.63
CA THR A 143 -5.48 -23.31 6.52
C THR A 143 -4.75 -22.67 7.71
N TYR A 144 -3.83 -21.77 7.40
CA TYR A 144 -3.05 -20.99 8.34
C TYR A 144 -3.36 -19.52 8.16
N ARG A 145 -3.78 -18.84 9.23
CA ARG A 145 -3.97 -17.38 9.20
C ARG A 145 -2.63 -16.66 9.28
N LEU A 146 -2.54 -15.52 8.59
CA LEU A 146 -1.39 -14.64 8.68
C LEU A 146 -1.51 -13.74 9.93
N ASP A 147 -0.38 -13.29 10.44
CA ASP A 147 -0.35 -12.39 11.59
C ASP A 147 -0.90 -11.01 11.22
N GLU A 148 -1.73 -10.45 12.09
CA GLU A 148 -2.31 -9.12 11.88
C GLU A 148 -1.51 -8.06 12.66
N PRO A 149 -1.10 -6.94 12.01
CA PRO A 149 -1.40 -6.56 10.62
C PRO A 149 -0.47 -7.25 9.60
N PHE A 150 -0.99 -7.52 8.39
CA PHE A 150 -0.22 -8.07 7.26
C PHE A 150 -0.28 -7.16 6.02
N HIS A 151 0.88 -6.63 5.66
CA HIS A 151 1.08 -5.71 4.54
C HIS A 151 2.16 -6.21 3.59
N VAL A 152 2.03 -5.84 2.32
CA VAL A 152 2.97 -6.17 1.26
C VAL A 152 3.36 -4.89 0.56
N LEU A 153 4.66 -4.65 0.49
CA LEU A 153 5.27 -3.66 -0.40
C LEU A 153 5.86 -4.47 -1.56
N ALA A 154 5.19 -4.47 -2.70
CA ALA A 154 5.69 -5.15 -3.88
C ALA A 154 6.48 -4.18 -4.74
N THR A 155 7.54 -4.63 -5.40
CA THR A 155 8.25 -3.83 -6.41
C THR A 155 8.07 -4.47 -7.78
N ALA A 156 7.89 -3.63 -8.80
CA ALA A 156 7.92 -4.05 -10.19
C ALA A 156 8.90 -3.17 -10.96
N ASN A 157 9.70 -3.78 -11.84
CA ASN A 157 10.62 -3.06 -12.72
C ASN A 157 9.96 -2.88 -14.10
N PRO A 158 9.70 -1.64 -14.55
CA PRO A 158 9.02 -1.40 -15.82
C PRO A 158 9.90 -1.56 -17.07
N VAL A 159 11.23 -1.70 -16.92
CA VAL A 159 12.19 -1.59 -18.04
C VAL A 159 12.75 -2.93 -18.55
N GLU A 160 12.51 -4.05 -17.85
CA GLU A 160 13.05 -5.35 -18.26
C GLU A 160 12.19 -6.00 -19.37
N TYR A 161 12.74 -6.02 -20.59
CA TYR A 161 12.09 -6.53 -21.81
C TYR A 161 12.16 -8.07 -21.97
N GLU A 162 13.04 -8.77 -21.25
CA GLU A 162 13.17 -10.23 -21.32
C GLU A 162 12.95 -10.86 -19.94
N GLY A 163 12.12 -11.90 -19.88
CA GLY A 163 11.91 -12.68 -18.65
C GLY A 163 10.96 -12.03 -17.62
N THR A 164 10.16 -11.03 -18.03
CA THR A 164 9.13 -10.45 -17.17
C THR A 164 7.72 -10.93 -17.53
N TYR A 165 6.91 -11.11 -16.51
CA TYR A 165 5.49 -11.47 -16.54
C TYR A 165 4.71 -10.30 -15.92
N PRO A 166 4.14 -9.39 -16.73
CA PRO A 166 3.37 -8.28 -16.21
C PRO A 166 2.15 -8.80 -15.45
N LEU A 167 1.80 -8.10 -14.37
CA LEU A 167 0.61 -8.43 -13.61
C LEU A 167 -0.63 -8.08 -14.44
N PRO A 168 -1.56 -9.01 -14.65
CA PRO A 168 -2.87 -8.71 -15.20
C PRO A 168 -3.57 -7.62 -14.40
N GLU A 169 -4.48 -6.87 -15.04
CA GLU A 169 -5.17 -5.74 -14.43
C GLU A 169 -5.99 -6.15 -13.20
N ALA A 170 -6.60 -7.33 -13.24
CA ALA A 170 -7.31 -7.90 -12.09
C ALA A 170 -6.38 -8.18 -10.89
N GLN A 171 -5.08 -8.38 -11.13
CA GLN A 171 -4.08 -8.55 -10.08
C GLN A 171 -3.58 -7.20 -9.55
N LEU A 172 -3.32 -6.24 -10.44
CA LEU A 172 -2.97 -4.86 -10.06
C LEU A 172 -4.04 -4.22 -9.17
N ASP A 173 -5.33 -4.48 -9.43
CA ASP A 173 -6.44 -3.93 -8.66
C ASP A 173 -6.44 -4.35 -7.17
N ARG A 174 -5.68 -5.41 -6.80
CA ARG A 174 -5.49 -5.84 -5.40
C ARG A 174 -4.53 -4.93 -4.62
N PHE A 175 -3.72 -4.11 -5.29
CA PHE A 175 -2.89 -3.11 -4.62
C PHE A 175 -3.72 -1.84 -4.36
N LEU A 176 -3.68 -1.34 -3.13
CA LEU A 176 -4.42 -0.14 -2.75
C LEU A 176 -3.88 1.08 -3.50
N LEU A 177 -2.55 1.18 -3.54
CA LEU A 177 -1.78 2.27 -4.11
C LEU A 177 -0.70 1.74 -5.05
N ARG A 178 -0.41 2.53 -6.09
CA ARG A 178 0.82 2.45 -6.86
C ARG A 178 1.62 3.73 -6.65
N VAL A 179 2.86 3.59 -6.20
CA VAL A 179 3.75 4.69 -5.83
C VAL A 179 5.03 4.60 -6.65
N SER A 180 5.50 5.75 -7.12
CA SER A 180 6.82 5.91 -7.72
C SER A 180 7.62 6.92 -6.89
N PHE A 181 8.86 6.55 -6.58
CA PHE A 181 9.83 7.37 -5.88
C PHE A 181 10.66 8.25 -6.83
N GLY A 182 10.81 7.88 -8.09
CA GLY A 182 11.70 8.57 -9.04
C GLY A 182 13.19 8.55 -8.63
N TYR A 183 14.06 9.22 -9.38
CA TYR A 183 15.44 9.47 -8.94
C TYR A 183 15.46 10.59 -7.90
N PRO A 184 16.28 10.49 -6.83
CA PRO A 184 16.51 11.61 -5.94
C PRO A 184 17.15 12.78 -6.70
N GLU A 185 16.92 14.00 -6.22
CA GLU A 185 17.66 15.16 -6.71
C GLU A 185 19.14 15.08 -6.31
N GLN A 186 20.02 15.83 -7.00
CA GLN A 186 21.47 15.79 -6.74
C GLN A 186 21.83 16.09 -5.27
N GLU A 187 21.15 17.05 -4.65
CA GLU A 187 21.35 17.39 -3.24
C GLU A 187 20.85 16.30 -2.30
N GLU A 188 19.73 15.64 -2.63
CA GLU A 188 19.21 14.50 -1.87
C GLU A 188 20.17 13.32 -1.96
N GLU A 189 20.71 13.04 -3.15
CA GLU A 189 21.70 11.98 -3.37
C GLU A 189 23.00 12.25 -2.60
N TRP A 190 23.49 13.49 -2.62
CA TRP A 190 24.63 13.90 -1.81
C TRP A 190 24.37 13.71 -0.31
N GLU A 191 23.18 14.06 0.17
CA GLU A 191 22.79 13.88 1.57
C GLU A 191 22.73 12.39 1.96
N VAL A 192 22.27 11.50 1.07
CA VAL A 192 22.37 10.04 1.28
C VAL A 192 23.82 9.61 1.50
N LEU A 193 24.72 10.05 0.62
CA LEU A 193 26.15 9.74 0.71
C LEU A 193 26.76 10.28 2.01
N ARG A 194 26.45 11.54 2.36
CA ARG A 194 26.92 12.20 3.58
C ARG A 194 26.49 11.45 4.84
N ARG A 195 25.20 11.08 4.94
CA ARG A 195 24.67 10.29 6.07
C ARG A 195 25.31 8.92 6.14
N ARG A 196 25.51 8.27 4.99
CA ARG A 196 26.16 6.96 4.93
C ARG A 196 27.61 7.02 5.41
N MET A 197 28.39 8.01 4.96
CA MET A 197 29.77 8.23 5.39
C MET A 197 29.86 8.50 6.90
N ALA A 198 28.92 9.29 7.45
CA ALA A 198 28.86 9.57 8.88
C ALA A 198 28.52 8.32 9.70
N ARG A 199 27.54 7.51 9.25
CA ARG A 199 27.09 6.29 9.92
C ARG A 199 28.12 5.15 9.89
N ARG A 200 28.95 5.08 8.82
CA ARG A 200 29.95 4.01 8.59
C ARG A 200 29.38 2.58 8.63
N ARG A 201 28.07 2.41 8.43
CA ARG A 201 27.38 1.11 8.38
C ARG A 201 26.37 1.08 7.24
N GLU A 202 26.18 -0.10 6.67
CA GLU A 202 25.16 -0.37 5.65
C GLU A 202 23.77 -0.06 6.18
N GLU A 203 23.43 -0.73 7.27
CA GLU A 203 22.10 -0.65 7.84
C GLU A 203 21.94 0.61 8.68
N ALA A 204 20.78 1.23 8.56
CA ALA A 204 20.30 2.22 9.49
C ALA A 204 19.39 1.53 10.50
N GLU A 205 19.59 1.82 11.78
CA GLU A 205 18.72 1.34 12.85
C GLU A 205 17.75 2.46 13.22
N ILE A 206 16.46 2.20 13.03
CA ILE A 206 15.37 3.06 13.51
C ILE A 206 14.83 2.45 14.79
N LYS A 207 14.71 3.27 15.84
CA LYS A 207 14.02 2.87 17.06
C LYS A 207 12.51 2.78 16.76
N PRO A 208 11.81 1.71 17.17
CA PRO A 208 10.37 1.62 17.02
C PRO A 208 9.67 2.83 17.63
N VAL A 209 8.77 3.44 16.85
CA VAL A 209 7.91 4.55 17.27
C VAL A 209 6.61 3.99 17.83
N VAL A 210 6.08 2.96 17.18
CA VAL A 210 4.89 2.19 17.59
C VAL A 210 5.18 0.70 17.48
N ASP A 211 4.26 -0.12 17.97
CA ASP A 211 4.26 -1.58 17.78
C ASP A 211 3.06 -2.05 16.93
N ALA A 212 3.05 -3.34 16.57
CA ALA A 212 1.96 -3.94 15.79
C ALA A 212 0.57 -3.76 16.42
N GLY A 213 0.46 -3.78 17.76
CA GLY A 213 -0.79 -3.56 18.47
C GLY A 213 -1.30 -2.13 18.30
N THR A 214 -0.40 -1.16 18.45
CA THR A 214 -0.67 0.27 18.27
C THR A 214 -1.01 0.57 16.82
N LEU A 215 -0.33 -0.05 15.84
CA LEU A 215 -0.68 0.11 14.42
C LEU A 215 -2.11 -0.37 14.14
N ARG A 216 -2.56 -1.49 14.71
CA ARG A 216 -3.95 -1.94 14.59
C ARG A 216 -4.94 -0.95 15.21
N ALA A 217 -4.59 -0.35 16.35
CA ALA A 217 -5.41 0.71 16.95
C ALA A 217 -5.48 1.97 16.08
N MET A 218 -4.37 2.35 15.43
CA MET A 218 -4.34 3.43 14.44
C MET A 218 -5.23 3.14 13.23
N GLN A 219 -5.17 1.92 12.69
CA GLN A 219 -6.00 1.46 11.58
C GLN A 219 -7.50 1.50 11.95
N ALA A 220 -7.85 1.03 13.15
CA ALA A 220 -9.22 1.05 13.65
C ALA A 220 -9.75 2.48 13.86
N ALA A 221 -8.91 3.39 14.36
CA ALA A 221 -9.28 4.80 14.58
C ALA A 221 -9.60 5.56 13.27
N LEU A 222 -9.07 5.12 12.13
CA LEU A 222 -9.41 5.72 10.83
C LEU A 222 -10.88 5.50 10.44
N GLU A 223 -11.52 4.43 10.93
CA GLU A 223 -12.96 4.17 10.71
C GLU A 223 -13.88 5.16 11.44
N ASP A 224 -13.34 5.96 12.35
CA ASP A 224 -14.05 7.04 13.04
C ASP A 224 -13.91 8.39 12.31
N VAL A 225 -13.07 8.48 11.26
CA VAL A 225 -12.96 9.70 10.44
C VAL A 225 -14.23 9.87 9.61
N THR A 226 -14.85 11.03 9.78
CA THR A 226 -16.15 11.37 9.18
C THR A 226 -16.01 11.66 7.70
N VAL A 227 -16.90 11.09 6.90
CA VAL A 227 -17.01 11.35 5.46
C VAL A 227 -18.44 11.77 5.16
N GLU A 228 -18.65 13.02 4.76
CA GLU A 228 -19.98 13.49 4.38
C GLU A 228 -20.53 12.73 3.17
N ASP A 229 -21.85 12.58 3.08
CA ASP A 229 -22.52 11.94 1.94
C ASP A 229 -22.14 12.59 0.60
N SER A 230 -21.94 13.90 0.61
CA SER A 230 -21.52 14.68 -0.55
C SER A 230 -20.14 14.22 -1.07
N VAL A 231 -19.18 14.03 -0.15
CA VAL A 231 -17.83 13.53 -0.45
C VAL A 231 -17.87 12.06 -0.86
N GLY A 232 -18.69 11.24 -0.18
CA GLY A 232 -18.90 9.84 -0.56
C GLY A 232 -19.45 9.69 -1.99
N ARG A 233 -20.44 10.52 -2.35
CA ARG A 233 -20.98 10.56 -3.73
C ARG A 233 -19.96 11.11 -4.73
N TYR A 234 -19.13 12.06 -4.33
CA TYR A 234 -18.03 12.56 -5.17
C TYR A 234 -17.01 11.46 -5.51
N ILE A 235 -16.62 10.63 -4.53
CA ILE A 235 -15.76 9.45 -4.74
C ILE A 235 -16.38 8.51 -5.77
N VAL A 236 -17.68 8.20 -5.65
CA VAL A 236 -18.38 7.35 -6.62
C VAL A 236 -18.38 8.00 -8.01
N ALA A 237 -18.70 9.30 -8.10
CA ALA A 237 -18.72 10.05 -9.35
C ALA A 237 -17.36 10.02 -10.07
N LEU A 238 -16.25 10.25 -9.35
CA LEU A 238 -14.90 10.14 -9.91
C LEU A 238 -14.66 8.76 -10.52
N THR A 239 -14.96 7.69 -9.77
CA THR A 239 -14.76 6.34 -10.30
C THR A 239 -15.67 6.00 -11.47
N ALA A 240 -16.91 6.49 -11.50
CA ALA A 240 -17.81 6.33 -12.63
C ALA A 240 -17.28 7.08 -13.87
N ALA A 241 -16.80 8.32 -13.70
CA ALA A 241 -16.22 9.12 -14.77
C ALA A 241 -15.01 8.44 -15.42
N THR A 242 -14.18 7.69 -14.67
CA THR A 242 -13.10 6.88 -15.28
C THR A 242 -13.62 5.81 -16.24
N ARG A 243 -14.81 5.25 -16.01
CA ARG A 243 -15.42 4.20 -16.86
C ARG A 243 -16.08 4.77 -18.11
N GLU A 244 -16.49 6.03 -18.05
CA GLU A 244 -17.14 6.75 -19.14
C GLU A 244 -16.12 7.54 -20.00
N HIS A 245 -14.87 7.64 -19.55
CA HIS A 245 -13.85 8.42 -20.22
C HIS A 245 -13.51 7.86 -21.61
N PRO A 246 -13.47 8.68 -22.69
CA PRO A 246 -13.27 8.20 -24.07
C PRO A 246 -11.97 7.41 -24.28
N SER A 247 -10.90 7.81 -23.59
CA SER A 247 -9.57 7.17 -23.68
C SER A 247 -9.47 5.83 -22.95
N VAL A 248 -10.50 5.43 -22.21
CA VAL A 248 -10.49 4.27 -21.32
C VAL A 248 -11.23 3.09 -21.94
N LEU A 249 -10.59 1.91 -21.89
CA LEU A 249 -11.18 0.62 -22.24
C LEU A 249 -11.86 -0.02 -21.03
N VAL A 250 -11.18 0.01 -19.88
CA VAL A 250 -11.69 -0.48 -18.59
C VAL A 250 -11.37 0.56 -17.52
N GLY A 251 -12.40 1.14 -16.91
CA GLY A 251 -12.23 2.12 -15.83
C GLY A 251 -12.07 1.47 -14.46
N ALA A 252 -11.87 2.30 -13.42
CA ALA A 252 -11.61 1.81 -12.08
C ALA A 252 -12.76 0.95 -11.53
N SER A 253 -12.43 -0.15 -10.87
CA SER A 253 -13.41 -1.05 -10.23
C SER A 253 -14.02 -0.40 -8.96
N PRO A 254 -15.04 -1.00 -8.32
CA PRO A 254 -15.53 -0.55 -7.01
C PRO A 254 -14.44 -0.54 -5.93
N ARG A 255 -13.35 -1.32 -6.09
CA ARG A 255 -12.18 -1.25 -5.20
C ARG A 255 -11.45 0.08 -5.31
N GLY A 256 -11.50 0.74 -6.47
CA GLY A 256 -11.03 2.11 -6.64
C GLY A 256 -11.79 3.10 -5.75
N SER A 257 -13.12 2.97 -5.66
CA SER A 257 -13.94 3.84 -4.82
C SER A 257 -13.63 3.61 -3.34
N LEU A 258 -13.47 2.35 -2.94
CA LEU A 258 -13.04 1.99 -1.58
C LEU A 258 -11.64 2.52 -1.27
N ALA A 259 -10.71 2.43 -2.22
CA ALA A 259 -9.35 2.93 -2.04
C ALA A 259 -9.34 4.43 -1.79
N LEU A 260 -10.06 5.21 -2.60
CA LEU A 260 -10.20 6.65 -2.39
C LEU A 260 -10.75 6.98 -1.01
N LEU A 261 -11.80 6.27 -0.56
CA LEU A 261 -12.40 6.48 0.76
C LEU A 261 -11.40 6.25 1.89
N LEU A 262 -10.71 5.11 1.89
CA LEU A 262 -9.75 4.75 2.94
C LEU A 262 -8.56 5.73 2.96
N LEU A 263 -8.03 6.05 1.78
CA LEU A 263 -6.87 6.94 1.66
C LEU A 263 -7.22 8.40 1.99
N ALA A 264 -8.40 8.88 1.63
CA ALA A 264 -8.85 10.23 1.97
C ALA A 264 -9.01 10.41 3.49
N ARG A 265 -9.45 9.37 4.21
CA ARG A 265 -9.45 9.38 5.69
C ARG A 265 -8.05 9.52 6.26
N VAL A 266 -7.07 8.83 5.69
CA VAL A 266 -5.68 8.97 6.12
C VAL A 266 -5.15 10.38 5.84
N ARG A 267 -5.44 10.96 4.67
CA ARG A 267 -5.04 12.35 4.34
C ARG A 267 -5.64 13.38 5.29
N ALA A 268 -6.93 13.22 5.64
CA ALA A 268 -7.57 14.06 6.64
C ALA A 268 -6.81 14.01 7.98
N VAL A 269 -6.45 12.80 8.43
CA VAL A 269 -5.69 12.60 9.68
C VAL A 269 -4.27 13.19 9.62
N PHE A 270 -3.57 13.05 8.49
CA PHE A 270 -2.26 13.68 8.29
C PHE A 270 -2.37 15.21 8.38
N SER A 271 -3.49 15.76 7.90
CA SER A 271 -3.85 17.17 8.02
C SER A 271 -4.35 17.57 9.41
N GLY A 272 -4.40 16.65 10.38
CA GLY A 272 -4.91 16.90 11.74
C GLY A 272 -6.43 17.04 11.85
N ARG A 273 -7.18 16.56 10.84
CA ARG A 273 -8.65 16.58 10.80
C ARG A 273 -9.22 15.18 11.07
N ASP A 274 -10.42 15.15 11.63
CA ASP A 274 -11.23 13.95 11.84
C ASP A 274 -12.41 13.87 10.84
N TYR A 275 -12.36 14.67 9.77
CA TYR A 275 -13.31 14.64 8.67
C TYR A 275 -12.62 14.85 7.31
N VAL A 276 -13.16 14.19 6.28
CA VAL A 276 -12.65 14.24 4.91
C VAL A 276 -13.25 15.41 4.15
N VAL A 277 -12.41 16.12 3.39
CA VAL A 277 -12.82 17.14 2.41
C VAL A 277 -12.52 16.65 0.98
N PRO A 278 -13.14 17.24 -0.07
CA PRO A 278 -12.89 16.82 -1.45
C PRO A 278 -11.41 16.84 -1.86
N GLU A 279 -10.61 17.78 -1.31
CA GLU A 279 -9.18 17.87 -1.61
C GLU A 279 -8.40 16.63 -1.17
N ASP A 280 -8.75 16.02 -0.03
CA ASP A 280 -8.14 14.77 0.44
C ASP A 280 -8.30 13.64 -0.58
N VAL A 281 -9.46 13.60 -1.26
CA VAL A 281 -9.77 12.61 -2.30
C VAL A 281 -8.94 12.86 -3.55
N LYS A 282 -8.80 14.13 -3.95
CA LYS A 282 -8.04 14.51 -5.16
C LYS A 282 -6.57 14.15 -5.02
N GLU A 283 -5.96 14.46 -3.88
CA GLU A 283 -4.53 14.20 -3.61
C GLU A 283 -4.15 12.72 -3.75
N VAL A 284 -5.07 11.80 -3.45
CA VAL A 284 -4.82 10.35 -3.53
C VAL A 284 -5.39 9.70 -4.79
N ALA A 285 -6.07 10.47 -5.65
CA ALA A 285 -6.78 9.90 -6.79
C ALA A 285 -5.86 9.28 -7.83
N ALA A 286 -4.80 9.97 -8.23
CA ALA A 286 -3.83 9.42 -9.18
C ALA A 286 -3.16 8.13 -8.68
N PRO A 287 -2.54 8.08 -7.49
CA PRO A 287 -1.86 6.87 -7.02
C PRO A 287 -2.84 5.73 -6.63
N ALA A 288 -4.13 6.03 -6.41
CA ALA A 288 -5.16 5.02 -6.22
C ALA A 288 -5.79 4.52 -7.54
N LEU A 289 -6.02 5.37 -8.54
CA LEU A 289 -6.83 5.00 -9.70
C LEU A 289 -6.01 4.66 -10.95
N ALA A 290 -4.81 5.22 -11.12
CA ALA A 290 -4.08 5.11 -12.38
C ALA A 290 -3.79 3.65 -12.78
N HIS A 291 -3.43 2.78 -11.83
CA HIS A 291 -3.18 1.35 -12.09
C HIS A 291 -4.45 0.50 -12.24
N ARG A 292 -5.62 1.11 -12.05
CA ARG A 292 -6.94 0.47 -12.20
C ARG A 292 -7.63 0.84 -13.52
N ILE A 293 -6.94 1.60 -14.37
CA ILE A 293 -7.46 2.09 -15.64
C ILE A 293 -6.67 1.45 -16.78
N THR A 294 -7.36 0.75 -17.67
CA THR A 294 -6.80 0.25 -18.92
C THR A 294 -7.15 1.22 -20.03
N LEU A 295 -6.14 1.82 -20.66
CA LEU A 295 -6.34 2.70 -21.81
C LEU A 295 -6.65 1.90 -23.07
N ARG A 296 -7.40 2.51 -23.99
CA ARG A 296 -7.63 1.91 -25.31
C ARG A 296 -6.32 1.86 -26.12
N PRO A 297 -6.13 0.87 -27.01
CA PRO A 297 -4.88 0.70 -27.76
C PRO A 297 -4.45 1.94 -28.56
N GLU A 298 -5.39 2.76 -29.04
CA GLU A 298 -5.09 3.98 -29.81
C GLU A 298 -4.33 5.03 -28.97
N MET A 299 -4.49 4.98 -27.64
CA MET A 299 -3.84 5.90 -26.70
C MET A 299 -2.40 5.49 -26.40
N TRP A 300 -2.04 4.23 -26.60
CA TRP A 300 -0.66 3.75 -26.39
C TRP A 300 0.30 4.39 -27.39
N LEU A 301 -0.15 4.59 -28.64
CA LEU A 301 0.62 5.30 -29.68
C LEU A 301 0.93 6.74 -29.29
N ARG A 302 0.05 7.36 -28.50
CA ARG A 302 0.20 8.73 -27.98
C ARG A 302 0.98 8.78 -26.66
N ARG A 303 1.38 7.62 -26.11
CA ARG A 303 2.06 7.47 -24.80
C ARG A 303 1.36 8.22 -23.67
N VAL A 304 0.02 8.19 -23.66
CA VAL A 304 -0.76 8.79 -22.58
C VAL A 304 -0.59 7.96 -21.32
N ASP A 305 -0.23 8.61 -20.22
CA ASP A 305 -0.17 7.99 -18.89
C ASP A 305 -1.60 7.87 -18.32
N PRO A 306 -2.02 6.71 -17.77
CA PRO A 306 -3.27 6.60 -17.03
C PRO A 306 -3.48 7.68 -15.95
N ALA A 307 -2.41 8.18 -15.32
CA ALA A 307 -2.48 9.29 -14.36
C ALA A 307 -2.98 10.59 -15.00
N PHE A 308 -2.71 10.83 -16.28
CA PHE A 308 -3.23 11.99 -17.02
C PHE A 308 -4.76 11.92 -17.14
N VAL A 309 -5.30 10.73 -17.45
CA VAL A 309 -6.76 10.52 -17.51
C VAL A 309 -7.41 10.75 -16.14
N VAL A 310 -6.75 10.34 -15.06
CA VAL A 310 -7.24 10.65 -13.70
C VAL A 310 -7.30 12.17 -13.49
N GLY A 311 -6.29 12.92 -13.95
CA GLY A 311 -6.29 14.39 -13.95
C GLY A 311 -7.50 14.97 -14.68
N GLU A 312 -7.76 14.54 -15.92
CA GLU A 312 -8.92 14.99 -16.70
C GLU A 312 -10.26 14.68 -15.99
N VAL A 313 -10.36 13.50 -15.35
CA VAL A 313 -11.54 13.12 -14.56
C VAL A 313 -11.73 14.02 -13.34
N LEU A 314 -10.64 14.39 -12.65
CA LEU A 314 -10.70 15.30 -11.49
C LEU A 314 -11.15 16.70 -11.90
N ASP A 315 -10.65 17.21 -13.02
CA ASP A 315 -11.01 18.53 -13.55
C ASP A 315 -12.46 18.57 -14.06
N GLY A 316 -12.92 17.48 -14.66
CA GLY A 316 -14.27 17.36 -15.23
C GLY A 316 -15.37 17.03 -14.21
N THR A 317 -15.02 16.55 -13.01
CA THR A 317 -16.01 16.14 -11.98
C THR A 317 -16.15 17.24 -10.93
N PRO A 318 -17.31 17.92 -10.83
CA PRO A 318 -17.50 19.00 -9.86
C PRO A 318 -17.36 18.50 -8.41
N ALA A 319 -16.48 19.15 -7.65
CA ALA A 319 -16.37 18.90 -6.22
C ALA A 319 -17.60 19.47 -5.49
N PRO A 320 -18.13 18.76 -4.47
CA PRO A 320 -19.29 19.23 -3.73
C PRO A 320 -18.96 20.47 -2.87
N ALA A 321 -19.94 21.35 -2.71
CA ALA A 321 -19.91 22.34 -1.64
C ALA A 321 -20.11 21.63 -0.29
N SER A 322 -19.31 21.97 0.72
CA SER A 322 -19.44 21.40 2.07
C SER A 322 -20.82 21.73 2.66
N GLY A 323 -21.43 20.76 3.37
CA GLY A 323 -22.64 21.02 4.13
C GLY A 323 -23.70 19.93 4.04
N ALA A 324 -23.43 18.75 4.59
CA ALA A 324 -24.46 17.87 5.15
C ALA A 324 -23.84 16.79 6.05
N LEU A 325 -24.48 16.48 7.18
CA LEU A 325 -24.09 15.35 8.02
C LEU A 325 -24.23 14.01 7.27
N PRO A 326 -23.37 13.01 7.54
CA PRO A 326 -23.45 11.73 6.85
C PRO A 326 -24.69 10.93 7.25
N SER A 327 -25.36 10.33 6.25
CA SER A 327 -26.58 9.53 6.46
C SER A 327 -26.32 8.22 7.22
N TYR A 328 -25.11 7.67 7.14
CA TYR A 328 -24.73 6.42 7.82
C TYR A 328 -24.45 6.59 9.32
N ALA A 329 -24.24 7.83 9.80
CA ALA A 329 -23.98 8.08 11.22
C ALA A 329 -25.21 7.77 12.10
N ALA A 330 -26.43 7.94 11.56
CA ALA A 330 -27.67 7.60 12.25
C ALA A 330 -27.84 6.08 12.48
N ALA A 331 -27.24 5.24 11.63
CA ALA A 331 -27.32 3.78 11.75
C ALA A 331 -26.49 3.22 12.91
N ARG A 332 -25.41 3.91 13.34
CA ARG A 332 -24.56 3.48 14.47
C ARG A 332 -25.21 3.70 15.85
N GLN A 333 -26.28 4.50 15.96
CA GLN A 333 -26.97 4.77 17.23
C GLN A 333 -28.16 3.83 17.50
N GLY A 334 -28.43 2.88 16.60
CA GLY A 334 -29.59 1.98 16.66
C GLY A 334 -29.31 0.53 17.08
N HIS A 335 -28.11 0.22 17.59
CA HIS A 335 -27.73 -1.12 18.06
C HIS A 335 -27.15 -1.10 19.47
#